data_AF-A0A6G0QD27-F1
#
_entry.id   AF-A0A6G0QD27-F1
#
_cell.length_a   1.000
_cell.length_b   1.000
_cell.length_c   1.000
_cell.angle_alpha   90.00
_cell.angle_beta   90.00
_cell.angle_gamma   90.00
#
_symmetry.space_group_name_H-M   'P 1'
#
loop_
_entity.id
_entity.type
_entity.pdbx_description
1 polymer ?
#
loop_
_entity_poly.entity_id
_entity_poly.type
_entity_poly.pdbx_seq_one_letter_code
_entity_poly.pdbx_strand_id
1 'polypeptide(L)'
;MILQKCPNLEELVYSGEDEVMEVRMNFSEYRARNLPVPQIRCSRVAVDPLFPALVNPSDSLSTCVGRLRVRMDIIGLFVENLDALLHILDVNQRMEYLDIVVADNSPKYAAEFQKHHLKPIDRALNFPLDSKLAFLSVLSSTKIGAAAGQKKRKRRAAQGFSLHGQLDQQLLSDIFAFAAPRVLREVYFHLFRDVLNILRFKIDPFNLQTQTSNAMKDLQSRGV
;
A
#
# COMPACT_ATOMS: atom_id res chain seq x y z
N MET A 1 -8.79 -20.55 12.57
CA MET A 1 -8.64 -19.56 11.47
C MET A 1 -7.14 -19.38 11.19
N ILE A 2 -6.70 -19.26 9.93
CA ILE A 2 -5.25 -19.24 9.58
C ILE A 2 -4.48 -18.14 10.33
N LEU A 3 -5.12 -16.98 10.54
CA LEU A 3 -4.58 -15.84 11.30
C LEU A 3 -4.24 -16.13 12.76
N GLN A 4 -4.87 -17.14 13.38
CA GLN A 4 -4.56 -17.58 14.75
C GLN A 4 -3.43 -18.61 14.79
N LYS A 5 -3.26 -19.38 13.70
CA LYS A 5 -2.21 -20.40 13.59
C LYS A 5 -0.89 -19.83 13.10
N CYS A 6 -0.93 -18.68 12.42
CA CYS A 6 0.22 -18.03 11.80
C CYS A 6 0.40 -16.61 12.36
N PRO A 7 1.02 -16.45 13.55
CA PRO A 7 1.13 -15.16 14.23
C PRO A 7 2.03 -14.15 13.50
N ASN A 8 2.93 -14.62 12.63
CA ASN A 8 3.82 -13.78 11.82
C ASN A 8 3.28 -13.54 10.40
N LEU A 9 2.02 -13.91 10.12
CA LEU A 9 1.43 -13.66 8.81
C LEU A 9 1.31 -12.15 8.60
N GLU A 10 2.02 -11.63 7.60
CA GLU A 10 1.97 -10.22 7.19
C GLU A 10 0.95 -9.99 6.08
N GLU A 11 0.61 -11.02 5.32
CA GLU A 11 -0.27 -10.91 4.17
C GLU A 11 -1.04 -12.20 3.92
N LEU A 12 -2.30 -12.06 3.49
CA LEU A 12 -3.14 -13.17 3.07
C LEU A 12 -3.78 -12.85 1.73
N VAL A 13 -3.60 -13.74 0.76
CA VAL A 13 -4.31 -13.70 -0.52
C VAL A 13 -5.44 -14.72 -0.47
N TYR A 14 -6.63 -14.27 -0.82
CA TYR A 14 -7.83 -15.08 -0.96
C TYR A 14 -8.34 -14.94 -2.39
N SER A 15 -8.37 -16.05 -3.11
CA SER A 15 -9.01 -16.14 -4.42
C SER A 15 -10.41 -16.72 -4.23
N GLY A 16 -11.43 -16.01 -4.72
CA GLY A 16 -12.80 -16.48 -4.73
C GLY A 16 -12.98 -17.69 -5.67
N GLU A 17 -14.14 -18.33 -5.56
CA GLU A 17 -14.54 -19.41 -6.47
C GLU A 17 -14.50 -18.91 -7.93
N ASP A 18 -14.10 -19.79 -8.85
CA ASP A 18 -13.98 -19.51 -10.29
C ASP A 18 -13.11 -18.29 -10.66
N GLU A 19 -12.17 -17.90 -9.79
CA GLU A 19 -11.27 -16.75 -9.97
C GLU A 19 -11.99 -15.42 -10.23
N VAL A 20 -13.25 -15.31 -9.81
CA VAL A 20 -14.06 -14.10 -10.01
C VAL A 20 -13.53 -12.90 -9.25
N MET A 21 -12.76 -13.16 -8.20
CA MET A 21 -12.27 -12.15 -7.30
C MET A 21 -10.96 -12.60 -6.64
N GLU A 22 -10.05 -11.65 -6.45
CA GLU A 22 -8.86 -11.83 -5.63
C GLU A 22 -8.81 -10.71 -4.59
N VAL A 23 -8.65 -11.09 -3.33
CA VAL A 23 -8.58 -10.18 -2.20
C VAL A 23 -7.24 -10.37 -1.50
N ARG A 24 -6.46 -9.30 -1.37
CA ARG A 24 -5.18 -9.31 -0.68
C ARG A 24 -5.26 -8.44 0.56
N MET A 25 -5.14 -9.10 1.71
CA MET A 25 -5.21 -8.49 3.02
C MET A 25 -3.81 -8.26 3.56
N ASN A 26 -3.55 -7.06 4.05
CA ASN A 26 -2.26 -6.66 4.61
C ASN A 26 -2.37 -6.50 6.13
N PHE A 27 -1.53 -7.22 6.86
CA PHE A 27 -1.43 -7.21 8.32
C PHE A 27 -0.13 -6.59 8.84
N SER A 28 0.76 -6.12 7.96
CA SER A 28 2.10 -5.68 8.35
C SER A 28 2.07 -4.54 9.36
N GLU A 29 1.10 -3.63 9.26
CA GLU A 29 0.91 -2.55 10.23
C GLU A 29 0.53 -3.07 11.62
N TYR A 30 -0.33 -4.10 11.69
CA TYR A 30 -0.68 -4.75 12.95
C TYR A 30 0.52 -5.45 13.57
N ARG A 31 1.34 -6.13 12.76
CA ARG A 31 2.56 -6.80 13.22
C ARG A 31 3.61 -5.81 13.71
N ALA A 32 3.89 -4.77 12.92
CA ALA A 32 4.87 -3.75 13.25
C ALA A 32 4.53 -3.01 14.55
N ARG A 33 3.24 -2.83 14.85
CA ARG A 33 2.76 -2.14 16.05
C ARG A 33 2.40 -3.09 17.21
N ASN A 34 2.65 -4.39 17.08
CA ASN A 34 2.23 -5.42 18.04
C ASN A 34 0.73 -5.35 18.41
N LEU A 35 -0.10 -4.98 17.44
CA LEU A 35 -1.55 -4.90 17.60
C LEU A 35 -2.20 -6.27 17.35
N PRO A 36 -3.34 -6.55 18.02
CA PRO A 36 -4.12 -7.75 17.73
C PRO A 36 -4.64 -7.69 16.29
N VAL A 37 -4.42 -8.77 15.53
CA VAL A 37 -4.99 -8.86 14.18
C VAL A 37 -6.50 -9.06 14.26
N PRO A 38 -7.28 -8.33 13.44
CA PRO A 38 -8.73 -8.43 13.47
C PRO A 38 -9.23 -9.84 13.15
N GLN A 39 -10.39 -10.20 13.71
CA GLN A 39 -11.01 -11.49 13.41
C GLN A 39 -11.68 -11.46 12.03
N ILE A 40 -10.96 -11.85 10.99
CA ILE A 40 -11.48 -11.86 9.62
C ILE A 40 -12.05 -13.23 9.26
N ARG A 41 -13.36 -13.28 9.03
CA ARG A 41 -14.05 -14.48 8.52
C ARG A 41 -13.81 -14.63 7.01
N CYS A 42 -12.64 -15.15 6.65
CA CYS A 42 -12.20 -15.30 5.25
C CYS A 42 -13.13 -16.20 4.41
N SER A 43 -13.83 -17.15 5.04
CA SER A 43 -14.77 -18.08 4.37
C SER A 43 -16.08 -17.42 3.90
N ARG A 44 -16.21 -16.09 4.02
CA ARG A 44 -17.40 -15.31 3.63
C ARG A 44 -17.11 -14.24 2.60
N VAL A 45 -15.91 -14.27 1.99
CA VAL A 45 -15.51 -13.27 0.99
C VAL A 45 -16.11 -13.66 -0.36
N ALA A 46 -17.44 -13.62 -0.43
CA ALA A 46 -18.20 -13.57 -1.68
C ALA A 46 -18.38 -12.11 -2.10
N VAL A 47 -18.71 -11.86 -3.36
CA VAL A 47 -18.85 -10.49 -3.91
C VAL A 47 -19.92 -9.71 -3.14
N ASP A 48 -21.10 -10.29 -2.93
CA ASP A 48 -22.26 -9.63 -2.31
C ASP A 48 -21.99 -9.07 -0.90
N PRO A 49 -21.43 -9.83 0.06
CA PRO A 49 -21.12 -9.30 1.39
C PRO A 49 -19.84 -8.45 1.43
N LEU A 50 -18.96 -8.56 0.43
CA LEU A 50 -17.67 -7.87 0.48
C LEU A 50 -17.83 -6.36 0.30
N PHE A 51 -18.61 -5.92 -0.69
CA PHE A 51 -18.68 -4.49 -1.00
C PHE A 51 -19.23 -3.65 0.18
N PRO A 52 -20.33 -4.06 0.86
CA PRO A 52 -20.80 -3.38 2.06
C PRO A 52 -19.76 -3.37 3.19
N ALA A 53 -19.00 -4.45 3.36
CA ALA A 53 -17.96 -4.53 4.39
C ALA A 53 -16.80 -3.57 4.11
N LEU A 54 -16.42 -3.38 2.83
CA LEU A 54 -15.35 -2.47 2.44
C LEU A 54 -15.73 -0.98 2.56
N VAL A 55 -17.02 -0.68 2.47
CA VAL A 55 -17.58 0.65 2.72
C VAL A 55 -17.57 1.01 4.20
N ASN A 56 -17.83 0.03 5.08
CA ASN A 56 -17.97 0.27 6.51
C ASN A 56 -16.60 0.40 7.22
N PRO A 57 -16.22 1.59 7.73
CA PRO A 57 -14.93 1.78 8.40
C PRO A 57 -14.80 1.03 9.73
N SER A 58 -15.92 0.58 10.33
CA SER A 58 -15.92 -0.27 11.52
C SER A 58 -15.72 -1.75 11.21
N ASP A 59 -15.79 -2.15 9.94
CA ASP A 59 -15.53 -3.53 9.54
C ASP A 59 -14.02 -3.84 9.52
N SER A 60 -13.66 -5.07 9.88
CA SER A 60 -12.27 -5.51 9.85
C SER A 60 -11.74 -5.66 8.42
N LEU A 61 -12.62 -5.93 7.44
CA LEU A 61 -12.24 -6.04 6.05
C LEU A 61 -11.86 -4.69 5.44
N SER A 62 -12.57 -3.61 5.76
CA SER A 62 -12.25 -2.28 5.22
C SER A 62 -10.87 -1.77 5.66
N THR A 63 -10.38 -2.26 6.80
CA THR A 63 -9.07 -1.90 7.36
C THR A 63 -7.93 -2.80 6.87
N CYS A 64 -8.21 -4.07 6.59
CA CYS A 64 -7.19 -5.05 6.23
C CYS A 64 -7.05 -5.27 4.71
N VAL A 65 -8.10 -5.07 3.92
CA VAL A 65 -8.06 -5.26 2.47
C VAL A 65 -7.29 -4.11 1.82
N GLY A 66 -6.08 -4.42 1.36
CA GLY A 66 -5.23 -3.46 0.66
C GLY A 66 -5.42 -3.50 -0.85
N ARG A 67 -5.68 -4.69 -1.41
CA ARG A 67 -5.88 -4.87 -2.85
C ARG A 67 -7.09 -5.74 -3.15
N LEU A 68 -7.83 -5.35 -4.17
CA LEU A 68 -9.00 -6.05 -4.67
C LEU A 68 -8.91 -6.16 -6.20
N ARG A 69 -9.15 -7.35 -6.73
CA ARG A 69 -9.37 -7.59 -8.15
C ARG A 69 -10.75 -8.21 -8.33
N VAL A 70 -11.53 -7.72 -9.28
CA VAL A 70 -12.87 -8.25 -9.61
C VAL A 70 -13.01 -8.48 -11.11
N ARG A 71 -13.40 -9.70 -11.47
CA ARG A 71 -13.66 -10.15 -12.85
C ARG A 71 -15.15 -10.02 -13.18
N MET A 72 -15.59 -8.80 -13.49
CA MET A 72 -16.97 -8.50 -13.92
C MET A 72 -17.32 -9.18 -15.26
N ASP A 73 -16.31 -9.56 -16.04
CA ASP A 73 -16.50 -10.34 -17.26
C ASP A 73 -17.03 -11.76 -17.00
N ILE A 74 -16.78 -12.33 -15.81
CA ILE A 74 -17.22 -13.68 -15.43
C ILE A 74 -18.56 -13.61 -14.68
N ILE A 75 -18.68 -12.73 -13.69
CA ILE A 75 -19.89 -12.62 -12.85
C ILE A 75 -21.03 -11.84 -13.52
N GLY A 76 -20.76 -11.21 -14.67
CA GLY A 76 -21.70 -10.35 -15.36
C GLY A 76 -21.56 -8.88 -14.94
N LEU A 77 -21.64 -7.99 -15.93
CA LEU A 77 -21.58 -6.55 -15.74
C LEU A 77 -22.90 -6.02 -15.18
N PHE A 78 -23.06 -6.06 -13.85
CA PHE A 78 -24.15 -5.37 -13.18
C PHE A 78 -23.72 -3.93 -12.84
N VAL A 79 -24.50 -2.95 -13.32
CA VAL A 79 -24.29 -1.51 -13.06
C VAL A 79 -24.16 -1.23 -11.56
N GLU A 80 -24.99 -1.88 -10.75
CA GLU A 80 -24.99 -1.79 -9.30
C GLU A 80 -23.64 -2.16 -8.67
N ASN A 81 -22.94 -3.14 -9.23
CA ASN A 81 -21.61 -3.56 -8.76
C ASN A 81 -20.54 -2.52 -9.10
N LEU A 82 -20.63 -1.85 -10.25
CA LEU A 82 -19.70 -0.78 -10.62
C LEU A 82 -19.92 0.47 -9.75
N ASP A 83 -21.17 0.82 -9.49
CA ASP A 83 -21.51 1.94 -8.61
C ASP A 83 -21.05 1.65 -7.16
N ALA A 84 -21.21 0.41 -6.69
CA ALA A 84 -20.70 0.00 -5.38
C ALA A 84 -19.17 0.09 -5.29
N LEU A 85 -18.44 -0.32 -6.34
CA LEU A 85 -16.98 -0.18 -6.40
C LEU A 85 -16.53 1.29 -6.42
N LEU A 86 -17.23 2.17 -7.14
CA LEU A 86 -16.96 3.61 -7.09
C LEU A 86 -17.20 4.16 -5.68
N HIS A 87 -18.31 3.78 -5.05
CA HIS A 87 -18.62 4.20 -3.70
C HIS A 87 -17.55 3.73 -2.69
N ILE A 88 -17.02 2.51 -2.83
CA ILE A 88 -15.87 2.05 -2.03
C ILE A 88 -14.68 2.99 -2.21
N LEU A 89 -14.37 3.44 -3.44
CA LEU A 89 -13.26 4.35 -3.68
C LEU A 89 -13.48 5.75 -3.10
N ASP A 90 -14.72 6.20 -2.94
CA ASP A 90 -15.05 7.47 -2.28
C ASP A 90 -14.82 7.41 -0.77
N VAL A 91 -15.23 6.31 -0.13
CA VAL A 91 -15.28 6.21 1.34
C VAL A 91 -14.08 5.49 1.94
N ASN A 92 -13.57 4.46 1.29
CA ASN A 92 -12.47 3.66 1.81
C ASN A 92 -11.15 4.38 1.51
N GLN A 93 -10.50 4.89 2.55
CA GLN A 93 -9.23 5.60 2.42
C GLN A 93 -8.01 4.70 2.63
N ARG A 94 -8.15 3.37 2.67
CA ARG A 94 -7.04 2.43 2.87
C ARG A 94 -6.76 1.54 1.68
N MET A 95 -7.75 1.27 0.84
CA MET A 95 -7.59 0.47 -0.37
C MET A 95 -6.56 1.13 -1.30
N GLU A 96 -5.46 0.41 -1.51
CA GLU A 96 -4.31 0.84 -2.31
C GLU A 96 -4.52 0.47 -3.78
N TYR A 97 -5.13 -0.67 -4.06
CA TYR A 97 -5.23 -1.21 -5.40
C TYR A 97 -6.62 -1.75 -5.70
N LEU A 98 -7.18 -1.35 -6.85
CA LEU A 98 -8.40 -1.90 -7.40
C LEU A 98 -8.20 -2.23 -8.88
N ASP A 99 -8.38 -3.50 -9.26
CA ASP A 99 -8.39 -3.95 -10.67
C ASP A 99 -9.77 -4.49 -11.05
N ILE A 100 -10.35 -3.90 -12.09
CA ILE A 100 -11.69 -4.23 -12.58
C ILE A 100 -11.55 -4.72 -14.02
N VAL A 101 -11.87 -5.99 -14.23
CA VAL A 101 -11.87 -6.60 -15.55
C VAL A 101 -13.31 -6.71 -16.03
N VAL A 102 -13.60 -6.12 -17.18
CA VAL A 102 -14.96 -6.03 -17.75
C VAL A 102 -15.04 -6.72 -19.11
N ALA A 103 -16.20 -7.29 -19.45
CA ALA A 103 -16.41 -7.90 -20.77
C ALA A 103 -16.58 -6.85 -21.88
N ASP A 104 -17.20 -5.72 -21.55
CA ASP A 104 -17.48 -4.61 -22.45
C ASP A 104 -16.99 -3.29 -21.85
N ASN A 105 -16.54 -2.39 -22.73
CA ASN A 105 -15.99 -1.13 -22.31
C ASN A 105 -17.12 -0.16 -22.05
N SER A 106 -17.16 0.39 -20.84
CA SER A 106 -17.98 1.57 -20.58
C SER A 106 -17.05 2.76 -20.41
N PRO A 107 -16.90 3.63 -21.44
CA PRO A 107 -16.05 4.82 -21.37
C PRO A 107 -16.42 5.72 -20.20
N LYS A 108 -17.72 5.76 -19.85
CA LYS A 108 -18.24 6.48 -18.69
C LYS A 108 -17.60 5.95 -17.40
N TYR A 109 -17.70 4.65 -17.14
CA TYR A 109 -17.14 4.06 -15.92
C TYR A 109 -15.61 4.12 -15.91
N ALA A 110 -14.95 3.85 -17.04
CA ALA A 110 -13.51 3.98 -17.16
C ALA A 110 -13.04 5.39 -16.74
N ALA A 111 -13.73 6.44 -17.19
CA ALA A 111 -13.43 7.81 -16.81
C ALA A 111 -13.69 8.08 -15.31
N GLU A 112 -14.79 7.58 -14.74
CA GLU A 112 -15.08 7.72 -13.31
C GLU A 112 -14.02 7.03 -12.44
N PHE A 113 -13.66 5.77 -12.73
CA PHE A 113 -12.61 5.05 -12.00
C PHE A 113 -11.24 5.72 -12.12
N GLN A 114 -10.90 6.26 -13.30
CA GLN A 114 -9.64 6.96 -13.52
C GLN A 114 -9.49 8.20 -12.63
N LYS A 115 -10.59 8.86 -12.22
CA LYS A 115 -10.53 9.98 -11.28
C LYS A 115 -9.98 9.58 -9.91
N HIS A 116 -10.03 8.29 -9.55
CA HIS A 116 -9.50 7.78 -8.29
C HIS A 116 -8.08 7.23 -8.39
N HIS A 117 -7.55 7.09 -9.61
CA HIS A 117 -6.17 6.70 -9.85
C HIS A 117 -5.22 7.80 -9.36
N LEU A 118 -4.14 7.41 -8.68
CA LEU A 118 -3.15 8.26 -8.01
C LEU A 118 -3.70 9.21 -6.93
N LYS A 119 -4.91 8.98 -6.43
CA LYS A 119 -5.39 9.69 -5.23
C LYS A 119 -4.59 9.22 -4.00
N PRO A 120 -4.08 10.14 -3.16
CA PRO A 120 -3.43 9.76 -1.91
C PRO A 120 -4.39 9.02 -0.97
N ILE A 121 -3.90 7.97 -0.32
CA ILE A 121 -4.65 7.21 0.70
C ILE A 121 -4.13 7.51 2.11
N ASP A 122 -4.89 7.14 3.13
CA ASP A 122 -4.55 7.31 4.56
C ASP A 122 -3.61 6.20 5.03
N ARG A 123 -2.54 6.01 4.23
CA ARG A 123 -1.41 5.14 4.51
C ARG A 123 -0.15 5.91 4.18
N ALA A 124 0.63 6.22 5.21
CA ALA A 124 1.94 6.80 5.07
C ALA A 124 2.94 5.73 4.61
N LEU A 125 3.80 6.06 3.64
CA LEU A 125 5.02 5.29 3.39
C LEU A 125 5.98 5.47 4.56
N ASN A 126 6.88 4.51 4.75
CA ASN A 126 7.98 4.71 5.69
C ASN A 126 8.78 5.93 5.26
N PHE A 127 8.84 6.95 6.11
CA PHE A 127 9.65 8.15 5.83
C PHE A 127 11.12 7.72 5.63
N PRO A 128 11.77 8.12 4.51
CA PRO A 128 13.07 7.60 4.12
C PRO A 128 14.12 7.75 5.23
N LEU A 129 14.94 6.72 5.42
CA LEU A 129 15.96 6.73 6.46
C LEU A 129 16.92 7.91 6.28
N ASP A 130 17.34 8.18 5.05
CA ASP A 130 18.25 9.29 4.74
C ASP A 130 17.64 10.65 5.12
N SER A 131 16.33 10.83 4.93
CA SER A 131 15.61 12.03 5.33
C SER A 131 15.51 12.15 6.86
N LYS A 132 15.29 11.03 7.57
CA LYS A 132 15.35 10.99 9.05
C LYS A 132 16.75 11.36 9.55
N LEU A 133 17.80 10.78 8.97
CA LEU A 133 19.19 11.03 9.35
C LEU A 133 19.59 12.47 9.07
N ALA A 134 19.23 13.03 7.91
CA ALA A 134 19.47 14.43 7.58
C ALA A 134 18.78 15.37 8.58
N PHE A 135 17.51 15.11 8.91
CA PHE A 135 16.77 15.89 9.90
C PHE A 135 17.43 15.85 11.29
N LEU A 136 17.79 14.65 11.76
CA LEU A 136 18.47 14.47 13.05
C LEU A 136 19.87 15.08 13.08
N SER A 137 20.60 15.08 11.96
CA SER A 137 21.93 15.70 11.83
C SER A 137 21.88 17.22 11.99
N VAL A 138 20.85 17.87 11.43
CA VAL A 138 20.61 19.31 11.60
C VAL A 138 20.33 19.64 13.06
N LEU A 139 19.46 18.87 13.72
CA LEU A 139 19.16 19.06 15.14
C LEU A 139 20.40 18.87 16.03
N SER A 140 21.22 17.85 15.73
CA SER A 140 22.43 17.51 16.49
C SER A 140 23.57 18.51 16.33
N SER A 141 23.72 19.13 15.15
CA SER A 141 24.76 20.14 14.88
C SER A 141 24.62 21.39 15.74
N THR A 142 23.42 21.69 16.24
CA THR A 142 23.17 22.77 17.20
C THR A 142 23.88 22.58 18.55
N LYS A 143 24.32 21.37 18.90
CA LYS A 143 25.04 21.07 20.15
C LYS A 143 26.53 21.45 20.11
N ILE A 144 27.17 21.38 18.94
CA ILE A 144 28.64 21.46 18.84
C ILE A 144 29.13 22.92 18.80
N GLY A 145 28.27 23.87 18.38
CA GLY A 145 28.60 25.30 18.35
C GLY A 145 28.62 26.02 19.71
N ALA A 146 28.14 25.38 20.78
CA ALA A 146 28.06 26.00 22.10
C ALA A 146 29.28 25.73 23.02
N ALA A 147 30.15 24.78 22.66
CA ALA A 147 31.21 24.30 23.57
C ALA A 147 32.66 24.55 23.09
N ALA A 148 32.89 25.07 21.88
CA ALA A 148 34.24 25.34 21.38
C ALA A 148 34.37 26.82 20.99
N GLY A 149 34.97 27.62 21.85
CA GLY A 149 35.15 29.05 21.61
C GLY A 149 36.07 29.31 20.41
N GLN A 150 35.62 30.12 19.45
CA GLN A 150 36.50 30.99 18.65
C GLN A 150 35.77 32.25 18.15
N LYS A 151 36.36 33.39 18.54
CA LYS A 151 36.51 34.69 17.87
C LYS A 151 35.34 35.26 17.02
N LYS A 152 34.88 36.43 17.49
CA LYS A 152 34.10 37.48 16.81
C LYS A 152 34.13 37.40 15.27
N ARG A 153 33.00 37.03 14.67
CA ARG A 153 32.58 37.59 13.37
C ARG A 153 31.07 37.79 13.40
N LYS A 154 30.63 39.06 13.40
CA LYS A 154 29.23 39.45 13.28
C LYS A 154 28.71 38.94 11.93
N ARG A 155 28.02 37.79 11.94
CA ARG A 155 26.99 37.47 10.95
C ARG A 155 25.69 37.36 11.72
N ARG A 156 24.66 38.10 11.28
CA ARG A 156 23.28 37.92 11.72
C ARG A 156 22.85 36.52 11.28
N ALA A 157 23.16 35.52 12.09
CA ALA A 157 22.59 34.19 11.96
C ALA A 157 21.25 34.25 12.71
N ALA A 158 20.19 33.84 12.02
CA ALA A 158 18.89 33.61 12.63
C ALA A 158 19.08 32.86 13.95
N GLN A 159 18.38 33.30 15.00
CA GLN A 159 18.32 32.61 16.28
C GLN A 159 17.96 31.14 16.03
N GLY A 160 18.96 30.28 16.00
CA GLY A 160 18.78 28.84 15.98
C GLY A 160 18.22 28.46 17.34
N PHE A 161 16.91 28.29 17.44
CA PHE A 161 16.29 27.70 18.60
C PHE A 161 16.94 26.33 18.83
N SER A 162 17.57 26.16 19.99
CA SER A 162 18.06 24.86 20.47
C SER A 162 16.85 23.97 20.77
N LEU A 163 16.25 23.37 19.74
CA LEU A 163 15.08 22.50 19.83
C LEU A 163 15.37 21.17 20.55
N HIS A 164 16.64 20.88 20.85
CA HIS A 164 17.07 19.58 21.34
C HIS A 164 16.65 19.25 22.77
N GLY A 165 16.18 20.25 23.54
CA GLY A 165 15.58 20.03 24.87
C GLY A 165 14.07 19.81 24.85
N GLN A 166 13.40 20.00 23.70
CA GLN A 166 11.93 19.95 23.57
C GLN A 166 11.41 18.87 22.62
N LEU A 167 12.26 18.30 21.75
CA LEU A 167 11.87 17.22 20.84
C LEU A 167 12.06 15.87 21.52
N ASP A 168 10.99 15.31 22.06
CA ASP A 168 10.96 13.92 22.51
C ASP A 168 10.79 12.94 21.34
N GLN A 169 10.93 11.64 21.63
CA GLN A 169 10.81 10.59 20.62
C GLN A 169 9.42 10.55 19.96
N GLN A 170 8.38 10.90 20.72
CA GLN A 170 7.00 10.90 20.24
C GLN A 170 6.78 12.00 19.20
N LEU A 171 7.20 13.23 19.51
CA LEU A 171 7.12 14.38 18.61
C LEU A 171 7.95 14.17 17.34
N LEU A 172 9.12 13.53 17.43
CA LEU A 172 9.90 13.14 16.25
C LEU A 172 9.17 12.09 15.40
N SER A 173 8.53 11.11 16.03
CA SER A 173 7.71 10.12 15.33
C SER A 173 6.53 10.79 14.62
N ASP A 174 5.86 11.74 15.27
CA ASP A 174 4.73 12.47 14.72
C ASP A 174 5.15 13.35 13.53
N ILE A 175 6.30 14.03 13.63
CA ILE A 175 6.88 14.81 12.51
C ILE A 175 7.18 13.90 11.32
N PHE A 176 7.82 12.75 11.54
CA PHE A 176 8.15 11.83 10.45
C PHE A 176 6.91 11.16 9.86
N ALA A 177 5.91 10.84 10.67
CA ALA A 177 4.63 10.32 10.19
C ALA A 177 3.87 11.37 9.36
N PHE A 178 3.93 12.64 9.77
CA PHE A 178 3.33 13.74 9.03
C PHE A 178 4.06 14.03 7.70
N ALA A 179 5.40 14.00 7.71
CA ALA A 179 6.23 14.27 6.54
C ALA A 179 6.34 13.07 5.57
N ALA A 180 5.89 11.89 5.99
CA ALA A 180 5.88 10.70 5.16
C ALA A 180 5.06 10.90 3.88
N PRO A 181 5.61 10.56 2.70
CA PRO A 181 4.82 10.53 1.48
C PRO A 181 3.62 9.58 1.66
N ARG A 182 2.44 10.02 1.23
CA ARG A 182 1.26 9.14 1.22
C ARG A 182 1.38 8.14 0.08
N VAL A 183 0.91 6.92 0.32
CA VAL A 183 0.73 5.92 -0.74
C VAL A 183 -0.31 6.46 -1.72
N LEU A 184 -0.05 6.27 -3.02
CA LEU A 184 -0.98 6.64 -4.08
C LEU A 184 -1.82 5.42 -4.47
N ARG A 185 -3.13 5.62 -4.61
CA ARG A 185 -4.04 4.55 -5.04
C ARG A 185 -3.81 4.20 -6.50
N GLU A 186 -3.80 2.92 -6.82
CA GLU A 186 -3.81 2.42 -8.18
C GLU A 186 -5.19 1.85 -8.51
N VAL A 187 -5.89 2.48 -9.45
CA VAL A 187 -7.17 2.00 -9.97
C VAL A 187 -7.02 1.65 -11.45
N TYR A 188 -7.46 0.45 -11.81
CA TYR A 188 -7.35 -0.11 -13.14
C TYR A 188 -8.72 -0.60 -13.63
N PHE A 189 -9.08 -0.20 -14.85
CA PHE A 189 -10.33 -0.58 -15.49
C PHE A 189 -9.99 -1.07 -16.91
N HIS A 190 -10.11 -2.38 -17.13
CA HIS A 190 -9.59 -3.02 -18.34
C HIS A 190 -10.60 -3.98 -18.96
N LEU A 191 -10.59 -4.05 -20.29
CA LEU A 191 -11.34 -5.08 -21.00
C LEU A 191 -10.67 -6.44 -20.80
N PHE A 192 -11.46 -7.50 -20.64
CA PHE A 192 -10.93 -8.86 -20.58
C PHE A 192 -10.05 -9.21 -21.80
N ARG A 193 -10.41 -8.71 -22.99
CA ARG A 193 -9.60 -8.90 -24.20
C ARG A 193 -8.21 -8.24 -24.07
N ASP A 194 -8.11 -7.12 -23.36
CA ASP A 194 -6.83 -6.47 -23.08
C ASP A 194 -6.02 -7.28 -22.05
N VAL A 195 -6.67 -7.95 -21.10
CA VAL A 195 -6.01 -8.86 -20.15
C VAL A 195 -5.38 -10.05 -20.88
N LEU A 196 -6.04 -10.64 -21.87
CA LEU A 196 -5.45 -11.72 -22.69
C LEU A 196 -4.24 -11.23 -23.51
N ASN A 197 -4.27 -9.98 -23.96
CA ASN A 197 -3.12 -9.36 -24.63
C ASN A 197 -2.00 -9.05 -23.62
N ILE A 198 -2.32 -8.59 -22.41
CA ILE A 198 -1.35 -8.37 -21.33
C ILE A 198 -0.73 -9.70 -20.88
N LEU A 199 -1.48 -10.78 -20.72
CA LEU A 199 -0.93 -12.10 -20.36
C LEU A 199 -0.07 -12.71 -21.49
N ARG A 200 -0.26 -12.28 -22.74
CA ARG A 200 0.66 -12.58 -23.85
C ARG A 200 1.96 -11.78 -23.80
N PHE A 201 1.99 -10.63 -23.13
CA PHE A 201 3.15 -9.72 -23.05
C PHE A 201 3.72 -9.54 -21.64
N LYS A 202 3.13 -10.15 -20.60
CA LYS A 202 3.54 -10.07 -19.19
C LYS A 202 3.45 -11.46 -18.56
N ILE A 203 4.58 -12.15 -18.61
CA ILE A 203 5.06 -12.88 -17.44
C ILE A 203 5.10 -11.85 -16.29
N ASP A 204 4.58 -12.23 -15.13
CA ASP A 204 4.41 -11.42 -13.92
C ASP A 204 5.43 -10.29 -13.72
N PRO A 205 5.01 -9.04 -13.43
CA PRO A 205 5.93 -8.03 -12.92
C PRO A 205 6.38 -8.30 -11.47
N PHE A 206 5.91 -9.37 -10.82
CA PHE A 206 6.16 -9.65 -9.40
C PHE A 206 7.24 -10.68 -9.09
N ASN A 207 8.00 -11.22 -10.06
CA ASN A 207 9.00 -12.26 -9.74
C ASN A 207 10.32 -12.27 -10.54
N LEU A 208 10.73 -11.17 -11.16
CA LEU A 208 11.93 -11.15 -12.03
C LEU A 208 13.22 -10.56 -11.42
N GLN A 209 13.35 -10.49 -10.09
CA GLN A 209 14.63 -10.13 -9.46
C GLN A 209 15.31 -11.24 -8.64
N THR A 210 14.74 -12.44 -8.55
CA THR A 210 15.34 -13.53 -7.74
C THR A 210 15.61 -14.84 -8.47
N GLN A 211 15.31 -14.97 -9.77
CA GLN A 211 15.54 -16.24 -10.48
C GLN A 211 16.56 -16.20 -11.63
N THR A 212 17.02 -15.04 -12.09
CA THR A 212 17.98 -14.95 -13.20
C THR A 212 19.46 -15.14 -12.79
N SER A 213 19.76 -15.15 -11.48
CA SER A 213 21.14 -15.42 -11.00
C SER A 213 21.44 -16.91 -10.80
N ASN A 214 20.42 -17.73 -10.51
CA ASN A 214 20.62 -19.16 -10.21
C ASN A 214 20.55 -20.06 -11.46
N ALA A 215 19.86 -19.65 -12.52
CA ALA A 215 19.75 -20.44 -13.74
C ALA A 215 21.03 -20.42 -14.61
N MET A 216 21.88 -19.38 -14.53
CA MET A 216 23.15 -19.34 -15.28
C MET A 216 24.31 -20.08 -14.60
N LYS A 217 24.22 -20.42 -13.29
CA LYS A 217 25.26 -21.20 -12.61
C LYS A 217 25.10 -22.71 -12.81
N ASP A 218 23.87 -23.20 -12.99
CA ASP A 218 23.61 -24.64 -13.17
C ASP A 218 23.79 -25.13 -14.62
N LEU A 219 23.83 -24.22 -15.60
CA LEU A 219 24.14 -24.54 -17.01
C LEU A 219 25.65 -24.54 -17.31
N GLN A 220 26.50 -24.06 -16.40
CA GLN A 220 27.96 -24.17 -16.51
C GLN A 220 28.58 -25.29 -15.66
N SER A 221 27.79 -25.97 -14.81
CA SER A 221 28.27 -27.10 -13.99
C SER A 221 27.96 -28.49 -14.57
N ARG A 222 27.21 -28.57 -15.68
CA ARG A 222 26.92 -29.81 -16.42
C ARG A 222 27.65 -29.90 -17.76
N GLY A 223 28.93 -29.53 -17.77
CA GLY A 223 29.83 -29.93 -18.83
C GLY A 223 30.24 -31.39 -18.67
N VAL A 224 29.64 -32.28 -19.47
CA VAL A 224 30.28 -33.40 -20.19
C VAL A 224 29.56 -33.58 -21.51
#